data_AF-A0A7W8VWF4-F1
#
_entry.id   AF-A0A7W8VWF4-F1
#
_cell.length_a   1.000
_cell.length_b   1.000
_cell.length_c   1.000
_cell.angle_alpha   90.00
_cell.angle_beta   90.00
_cell.angle_gamma   90.00
#
_symmetry.space_group_name_H-M   'P 1'
#
loop_
_entity.id
_entity.type
_entity.pdbx_description
1 polymer ?
#
loop_
_entity_poly.entity_id
_entity_poly.type
_entity_poly.pdbx_seq_one_letter_code
_entity_poly.pdbx_strand_id
1 'polypeptide(L)'
;MTVLRATPSHIYFESKISGSTQAPREVIAGADWSRERSVSGTDTVVNRPFAFPLSPGKSWTVEYAGQHSNRVFASQKWDSQYRVVGTETVEVAAGKFQAIKIEAEGDRVAQLEPRQTVTQVTQVEQGDTAMITHAQKLGPVQATGRTYKAFWYVPEVGRWAKSVEEYYGSNGVRNERYTTELESFKKSGQ
;
A
#
# COMPACT_ATOMS: atom_id res chain seq x y z
N MET A 1 16.33 4.76 2.44
CA MET A 1 16.15 4.49 0.98
C MET A 1 17.37 5.00 0.22
N THR A 2 17.93 4.19 -0.67
CA THR A 2 19.16 4.52 -1.42
C THR A 2 18.94 4.27 -2.92
N VAL A 3 19.19 5.25 -3.78
CA VAL A 3 19.10 5.08 -5.23
C VAL A 3 20.35 4.37 -5.73
N LEU A 4 20.17 3.28 -6.48
CA LEU A 4 21.25 2.49 -7.08
C LEU A 4 21.59 2.99 -8.49
N ARG A 5 20.57 3.21 -9.31
CA ARG A 5 20.69 3.74 -10.68
C ARG A 5 19.36 4.32 -11.17
N ALA A 6 19.44 5.26 -12.10
CA ALA A 6 18.29 5.82 -12.81
C ALA A 6 18.52 5.72 -14.32
N THR A 7 17.46 5.38 -15.04
CA THR A 7 17.37 5.41 -16.50
C THR A 7 16.31 6.46 -16.90
N PRO A 8 16.14 6.76 -18.20
CA PRO A 8 15.08 7.70 -18.62
C PRO A 8 13.67 7.29 -18.21
N SER A 9 13.43 5.99 -17.97
CA SER A 9 12.10 5.46 -17.65
C SER A 9 11.96 4.91 -16.24
N HIS A 10 13.06 4.52 -15.57
CA HIS A 10 13.00 3.79 -14.32
C HIS A 10 14.05 4.25 -13.29
N ILE A 11 13.69 4.09 -12.02
CA ILE A 11 14.57 4.27 -10.87
C ILE A 11 14.70 2.93 -10.15
N TYR A 12 15.93 2.49 -9.93
CA TYR A 12 16.25 1.31 -9.15
C TYR A 12 16.82 1.77 -7.80
N PHE A 13 16.25 1.26 -6.72
CA PHE A 13 16.59 1.72 -5.37
C PHE A 13 16.45 0.61 -4.34
N GLU A 14 17.23 0.72 -3.27
CA GLU A 14 17.06 -0.08 -2.06
C GLU A 14 16.12 0.62 -1.09
N SER A 15 15.20 -0.14 -0.52
CA SER A 15 14.31 0.31 0.54
C SER A 15 14.32 -0.65 1.72
N LYS A 16 14.27 -0.08 2.92
CA LYS A 16 14.13 -0.78 4.18
C LYS A 16 13.08 -0.06 5.01
N ILE A 17 12.20 -0.81 5.67
CA ILE A 17 11.22 -0.25 6.59
C ILE A 17 11.96 0.20 7.85
N SER A 18 11.70 1.42 8.33
CA SER A 18 12.32 1.92 9.55
C SER A 18 12.01 1.00 10.73
N GLY A 19 13.04 0.63 11.50
CA GLY A 19 12.93 -0.31 12.63
C GLY A 19 12.89 -1.81 12.26
N SER A 20 12.91 -2.17 10.97
CA SER A 20 12.97 -3.58 10.57
C SER A 20 14.38 -4.18 10.72
N THR A 21 14.47 -5.45 11.11
CA THR A 21 15.71 -6.23 11.11
C THR A 21 16.02 -6.87 9.76
N GLN A 22 15.07 -6.85 8.82
CA GLN A 22 15.25 -7.43 7.49
C GLN A 22 16.27 -6.62 6.68
N ALA A 23 16.96 -7.31 5.76
CA ALA A 23 17.82 -6.66 4.78
C ALA A 23 17.02 -5.70 3.88
N PRO A 24 17.64 -4.63 3.36
CA PRO A 24 17.02 -3.81 2.32
C PRO A 24 16.61 -4.67 1.13
N ARG A 25 15.50 -4.30 0.49
CA ARG A 25 15.08 -4.90 -0.79
C ARG A 25 15.38 -3.94 -1.92
N GLU A 26 15.87 -4.47 -3.04
CA GLU A 26 15.90 -3.74 -4.30
C GLU A 26 14.51 -3.66 -4.91
N VAL A 27 14.16 -2.47 -5.41
CA VAL A 27 12.86 -2.15 -5.97
C VAL A 27 13.07 -1.31 -7.23
N ILE A 28 12.15 -1.47 -8.19
CA ILE A 28 12.03 -0.63 -9.37
C ILE A 28 10.79 0.28 -9.24
N ALA A 29 10.92 1.53 -9.66
CA ALA A 29 9.84 2.47 -9.85
C ALA A 29 9.98 3.15 -11.21
N GLY A 30 8.89 3.74 -11.73
CA GLY A 30 8.94 4.65 -12.87
C GLY A 30 9.77 5.91 -12.55
N ALA A 31 10.15 6.65 -13.58
CA ALA A 31 10.90 7.91 -13.43
C ALA A 31 10.16 8.99 -12.61
N ASP A 32 8.82 8.90 -12.52
CA ASP A 32 7.95 9.70 -11.66
C ASP A 32 7.76 9.10 -10.25
N TRP A 33 8.55 8.08 -9.89
CA TRP A 33 8.41 7.24 -8.69
C TRP A 33 7.10 6.44 -8.62
N SER A 34 6.37 6.31 -9.73
CA SER A 34 5.23 5.40 -9.78
C SER A 34 5.66 3.96 -9.55
N ARG A 35 4.80 3.20 -8.88
CA ARG A 35 4.97 1.77 -8.69
C ARG A 35 4.00 1.05 -9.59
N GLU A 36 4.55 0.23 -10.46
CA GLU A 36 3.80 -0.68 -11.30
C GLU A 36 3.83 -2.09 -10.73
N ARG A 37 2.75 -2.83 -10.95
CA ARG A 37 2.66 -4.26 -10.69
C ARG A 37 1.82 -4.91 -11.77
N SER A 38 2.10 -6.16 -12.08
CA SER A 38 1.17 -6.98 -12.86
C SER A 38 -0.09 -7.23 -12.05
N VAL A 39 -1.22 -6.73 -12.53
CA VAL A 39 -2.56 -6.94 -11.98
C VAL A 39 -3.38 -7.64 -13.06
N SER A 40 -3.82 -8.86 -12.79
CA SER A 40 -4.55 -9.69 -13.76
C SER A 40 -3.82 -9.83 -15.12
N GLY A 41 -2.47 -9.85 -15.11
CA GLY A 41 -1.65 -9.98 -16.31
C GLY A 41 -1.34 -8.67 -17.04
N THR A 42 -1.78 -7.52 -16.52
CA THR A 42 -1.50 -6.19 -17.09
C THR A 42 -0.67 -5.34 -16.12
N ASP A 43 0.40 -4.73 -16.61
CA ASP A 43 1.18 -3.78 -15.83
C ASP A 43 0.33 -2.55 -15.51
N THR A 44 0.07 -2.36 -14.21
CA THR A 44 -0.84 -1.35 -13.69
C THR A 44 -0.12 -0.51 -12.65
N VAL A 45 -0.28 0.80 -12.74
CA VAL A 45 0.20 1.74 -11.70
C VAL A 45 -0.66 1.55 -10.45
N VAL A 46 -0.03 1.05 -9.37
CA VAL A 46 -0.70 0.80 -8.08
C VAL A 46 -0.37 1.85 -7.03
N ASN A 47 0.59 2.75 -7.31
CA ASN A 47 0.92 3.91 -6.50
C ASN A 47 1.61 4.93 -7.40
N ARG A 48 1.22 6.21 -7.34
CA ARG A 48 1.92 7.31 -8.01
C ARG A 48 2.07 8.44 -7.00
N PRO A 49 3.16 8.46 -6.20
CA PRO A 49 3.33 9.45 -5.15
C PRO A 49 3.57 10.87 -5.69
N PHE A 50 4.02 11.01 -6.94
CA PHE A 50 4.31 12.30 -7.56
C PHE A 50 3.71 12.40 -8.96
N ALA A 51 3.14 13.56 -9.26
CA ALA A 51 2.78 13.97 -10.61
C ALA A 51 3.40 15.35 -10.86
N PHE A 52 4.58 15.41 -11.46
CA PHE A 52 5.29 16.67 -11.68
C PHE A 52 4.56 17.58 -12.70
N PRO A 53 4.66 18.91 -12.57
CA PRO A 53 5.23 19.65 -11.45
C PRO A 53 4.36 19.53 -10.17
N LEU A 54 5.00 19.57 -8.99
CA LEU A 54 4.35 19.43 -7.68
C LEU A 54 3.89 20.78 -7.12
N SER A 55 2.97 21.44 -7.81
CA SER A 55 2.40 22.72 -7.38
C SER A 55 1.37 22.52 -6.26
N PRO A 56 1.34 23.37 -5.20
CA PRO A 56 0.34 23.28 -4.15
C PRO A 56 -1.09 23.23 -4.69
N GLY A 57 -1.91 22.33 -4.16
CA GLY A 57 -3.29 22.11 -4.61
C GLY A 57 -3.46 21.17 -5.81
N LYS A 58 -2.39 20.80 -6.53
CA LYS A 58 -2.48 19.81 -7.61
C LYS A 58 -2.92 18.46 -7.04
N SER A 59 -3.88 17.81 -7.72
CA SER A 59 -4.42 16.51 -7.32
C SER A 59 -4.45 15.54 -8.49
N TRP A 60 -4.41 14.24 -8.19
CA TRP A 60 -4.58 13.16 -9.16
C TRP A 60 -5.09 11.91 -8.47
N THR A 61 -5.65 10.98 -9.24
CA THR A 61 -6.19 9.73 -8.72
C THR A 61 -5.40 8.54 -9.25
N VAL A 62 -5.27 7.50 -8.42
CA VAL A 62 -4.80 6.17 -8.83
C VAL A 62 -5.88 5.18 -8.45
N GLU A 63 -6.47 4.55 -9.46
CA GLU A 63 -7.43 3.46 -9.30
C GLU A 63 -6.88 2.20 -9.93
N TYR A 64 -7.07 1.07 -9.25
CA TYR A 64 -6.82 -0.23 -9.85
C TYR A 64 -7.72 -1.30 -9.23
N ALA A 65 -8.07 -2.29 -10.02
CA ALA A 65 -8.79 -3.47 -9.56
C ALA A 65 -8.08 -4.72 -10.08
N GLY A 66 -7.99 -5.74 -9.22
CA GLY A 66 -7.34 -7.00 -9.55
C GLY A 66 -8.11 -8.18 -9.03
N GLN A 67 -8.14 -9.26 -9.81
CA GLN A 67 -8.48 -10.57 -9.29
C GLN A 67 -7.28 -11.14 -8.53
N HIS A 68 -7.55 -11.73 -7.37
CA HIS A 68 -6.52 -12.44 -6.61
C HIS A 68 -6.77 -13.93 -6.75
N SER A 69 -5.73 -14.69 -7.11
CA SER A 69 -5.78 -16.16 -7.15
C SER A 69 -5.58 -16.79 -5.75
N ASN A 70 -5.74 -16.02 -4.67
CA ASN A 70 -5.51 -16.52 -3.31
C ASN A 70 -6.81 -17.05 -2.69
N ARG A 71 -6.71 -17.99 -1.74
CA ARG A 71 -7.86 -18.69 -1.13
C ARG A 71 -8.78 -17.79 -0.29
N VAL A 72 -8.50 -16.50 -0.19
CA VAL A 72 -9.17 -15.59 0.75
C VAL A 72 -9.91 -14.47 0.02
N PHE A 73 -9.30 -13.86 -0.99
CA PHE A 73 -9.81 -12.73 -1.74
C PHE A 73 -10.04 -13.13 -3.20
N ALA A 74 -11.28 -13.00 -3.68
CA ALA A 74 -11.63 -13.15 -5.08
C ALA A 74 -11.16 -11.93 -5.90
N SER A 75 -11.36 -10.72 -5.37
CA SER A 75 -10.99 -9.48 -6.02
C SER A 75 -10.70 -8.36 -5.02
N GLN A 76 -9.97 -7.34 -5.47
CA GLN A 76 -9.77 -6.09 -4.74
C GLN A 76 -9.83 -4.91 -5.69
N LYS A 77 -10.56 -3.87 -5.30
CA LYS A 77 -10.51 -2.53 -5.88
C LYS A 77 -9.85 -1.58 -4.90
N TRP A 78 -8.99 -0.71 -5.42
CA TRP A 78 -8.33 0.37 -4.72
C TRP A 78 -8.62 1.68 -5.42
N ASP A 79 -8.89 2.70 -4.62
CA ASP A 79 -8.97 4.10 -5.03
C ASP A 79 -8.02 4.90 -4.14
N SER A 80 -7.28 5.84 -4.71
CA SER A 80 -6.44 6.75 -3.95
C SER A 80 -6.42 8.12 -4.62
N GLN A 81 -6.86 9.14 -3.87
CA GLN A 81 -6.84 10.53 -4.27
C GLN A 81 -5.63 11.22 -3.63
N TYR A 82 -4.70 11.65 -4.47
CA TYR A 82 -3.49 12.37 -4.06
C TYR A 82 -3.68 13.88 -4.18
N ARG A 83 -3.00 14.64 -3.32
CA ARG A 83 -2.93 16.10 -3.37
C ARG A 83 -1.59 16.62 -2.88
N VAL A 84 -1.04 17.62 -3.57
CA VAL A 84 0.08 18.42 -3.05
C VAL A 84 -0.45 19.38 -1.99
N VAL A 85 0.03 19.23 -0.75
CA VAL A 85 -0.39 20.06 0.39
C VAL A 85 0.37 21.38 0.38
N GLY A 86 1.69 21.33 0.24
CA GLY A 86 2.56 22.51 0.31
C GLY A 86 3.96 22.15 0.76
N THR A 87 4.77 23.15 1.09
CA THR A 87 6.15 22.94 1.57
C THR A 87 6.19 23.00 3.09
N GLU A 88 6.87 22.05 3.72
CA GLU A 88 7.16 22.06 5.15
C GLU A 88 8.58 21.52 5.43
N THR A 89 9.09 21.82 6.62
CA THR A 89 10.38 21.29 7.04
C THR A 89 10.24 19.87 7.58
N VAL A 90 11.08 18.95 7.11
CA VAL A 90 11.15 17.57 7.62
C VAL A 90 12.56 17.27 8.11
N GLU A 91 12.67 16.62 9.27
CA GLU A 91 13.92 16.20 9.88
C GLU A 91 13.98 14.68 9.96
N VAL A 92 15.07 14.11 9.45
CA VAL A 92 15.37 12.67 9.41
C VAL A 92 16.86 12.46 9.67
N ALA A 93 17.33 11.22 9.78
CA ALA A 93 18.74 10.92 10.02
C ALA A 93 19.70 11.55 8.99
N ALA A 94 19.27 11.71 7.73
CA ALA A 94 20.07 12.37 6.70
C ALA A 94 20.15 13.91 6.83
N GLY A 95 19.41 14.52 7.76
CA GLY A 95 19.39 15.95 8.00
C GLY A 95 18.00 16.58 7.96
N LYS A 96 17.98 17.90 7.82
CA LYS A 96 16.77 18.74 7.82
C LYS A 96 16.56 19.35 6.43
N PHE A 97 15.36 19.16 5.88
CA PHE A 97 15.06 19.49 4.49
C PHE A 97 13.78 20.32 4.37
N GLN A 98 13.73 21.23 3.39
CA GLN A 98 12.47 21.79 2.90
C GLN A 98 11.85 20.80 1.91
N ALA A 99 10.73 20.19 2.30
CA ALA A 99 10.07 19.15 1.52
C ALA A 99 8.68 19.60 1.07
N ILE A 100 8.31 19.23 -0.15
CA ILE A 100 6.94 19.34 -0.65
C ILE A 100 6.18 18.12 -0.13
N LYS A 101 5.16 18.36 0.69
CA LYS A 101 4.27 17.33 1.22
C LYS A 101 3.18 16.99 0.21
N ILE A 102 2.99 15.70 0.00
CA ILE A 102 1.90 15.11 -0.76
C ILE A 102 1.17 14.17 0.18
N GLU A 103 -0.15 14.26 0.20
CA GLU A 103 -1.01 13.33 0.93
C GLU A 103 -1.88 12.56 -0.04
N ALA A 104 -2.28 11.36 0.34
CA ALA A 104 -3.27 10.58 -0.36
C ALA A 104 -4.22 9.89 0.62
N GLU A 105 -5.51 10.00 0.35
CA GLU A 105 -6.55 9.25 1.03
C GLU A 105 -7.20 8.30 0.03
N GLY A 106 -7.72 7.19 0.52
CA GLY A 106 -8.27 6.19 -0.39
C GLY A 106 -9.07 5.11 0.31
N ASP A 107 -9.80 4.37 -0.50
CA ASP A 107 -10.62 3.25 -0.08
C ASP A 107 -10.14 1.97 -0.75
N ARG A 108 -10.28 0.87 -0.01
CA ARG A 108 -10.10 -0.48 -0.51
C ARG A 108 -11.39 -1.25 -0.32
N VAL A 109 -11.86 -1.89 -1.38
CA VAL A 109 -12.97 -2.84 -1.34
C VAL A 109 -12.44 -4.19 -1.80
N ALA A 110 -12.61 -5.22 -0.97
CA ALA A 110 -12.17 -6.57 -1.25
C ALA A 110 -13.37 -7.52 -1.24
N GLN A 111 -13.52 -8.33 -2.28
CA GLN A 111 -14.49 -9.43 -2.30
C GLN A 111 -13.80 -10.69 -1.79
N LEU A 112 -14.37 -11.32 -0.76
CA LEU A 112 -13.88 -12.58 -0.23
C LEU A 112 -14.44 -13.75 -1.03
N GLU A 113 -13.62 -14.80 -1.17
CA GLU A 113 -14.09 -16.08 -1.72
C GLU A 113 -15.23 -16.65 -0.84
N PRO A 114 -16.30 -17.19 -1.43
CA PRO A 114 -17.36 -17.86 -0.69
C PRO A 114 -16.78 -18.96 0.20
N ARG A 115 -17.24 -19.06 1.45
CA ARG A 115 -16.78 -20.08 2.40
C ARG A 115 -17.86 -21.11 2.62
N GLN A 116 -17.45 -22.36 2.83
CA GLN A 116 -18.33 -23.41 3.32
C GLN A 116 -17.93 -23.74 4.76
N THR A 117 -18.92 -23.79 5.65
CA THR A 117 -18.75 -24.23 7.02
C THR A 117 -19.57 -25.49 7.21
N VAL A 118 -18.95 -26.54 7.75
CA VAL A 118 -19.62 -27.80 8.08
C VAL A 118 -19.64 -27.92 9.60
N THR A 119 -20.83 -27.99 10.18
CA THR A 119 -21.04 -28.24 11.60
C THR A 119 -21.62 -29.63 11.75
N GLN A 120 -20.94 -30.48 12.52
CA GLN A 120 -21.45 -31.80 12.89
C GLN A 120 -21.88 -31.77 14.35
N VAL A 121 -23.11 -32.19 14.61
CA VAL A 121 -23.66 -32.28 15.96
C VAL A 121 -24.12 -33.72 16.17
N THR A 122 -23.65 -34.33 17.24
CA THR A 122 -24.15 -35.63 17.69
C THR A 122 -25.26 -35.38 18.70
N GLN A 123 -26.48 -35.83 18.40
CA GLN A 123 -27.61 -35.79 19.31
C GLN A 123 -27.85 -37.20 19.85
N VAL A 124 -27.92 -37.33 21.17
CA VAL A 124 -28.24 -38.59 21.85
C VAL A 124 -29.53 -38.37 22.64
N GLU A 125 -30.60 -39.08 22.26
CA GLU A 125 -31.87 -39.09 22.98
C GLU A 125 -32.27 -40.53 23.28
N GLN A 126 -32.62 -40.82 24.54
CA GLN A 126 -33.07 -42.10 25.09
C GLN A 126 -32.93 -43.34 24.16
N GLY A 127 -31.69 -43.78 23.93
CA GLY A 127 -31.37 -45.02 23.20
C GLY A 127 -30.97 -44.84 21.73
N ASP A 128 -31.26 -43.68 21.13
CA ASP A 128 -30.88 -43.35 19.77
C ASP A 128 -29.74 -42.32 19.72
N THR A 129 -28.76 -42.60 18.85
CA THR A 129 -27.68 -41.66 18.53
C THR A 129 -27.84 -41.24 17.08
N ALA A 130 -28.04 -39.95 16.84
CA ALA A 130 -28.08 -39.35 15.52
C ALA A 130 -26.89 -38.42 15.31
N MET A 131 -26.25 -38.50 14.15
CA MET A 131 -25.32 -37.47 13.69
C MET A 131 -26.04 -36.54 12.71
N ILE A 132 -26.10 -35.26 13.04
CA ILE A 132 -26.64 -34.21 12.19
C ILE A 132 -25.45 -33.49 11.55
N THR A 133 -25.35 -33.53 10.22
CA THR A 133 -24.36 -32.75 9.46
C THR A 133 -25.06 -31.55 8.82
N HIS A 134 -24.69 -30.35 9.24
CA HIS A 134 -25.18 -29.11 8.66
C HIS A 134 -24.07 -28.44 7.85
N ALA A 135 -24.22 -28.41 6.53
CA ALA A 135 -23.32 -27.70 5.63
C ALA A 135 -23.94 -26.35 5.26
N GLN A 136 -23.27 -25.26 5.64
CA GLN A 136 -23.68 -23.90 5.32
C GLN A 136 -22.71 -23.29 4.30
N LYS A 137 -23.25 -22.83 3.17
CA LYS A 137 -22.51 -22.00 2.21
C LYS A 137 -22.71 -20.53 2.58
N LEU A 138 -21.63 -19.86 2.96
CA LEU A 138 -21.60 -18.42 3.15
C LEU A 138 -21.31 -17.77 1.79
N GLY A 139 -22.17 -16.83 1.39
CA GLY A 139 -22.00 -16.05 0.17
C GLY A 139 -20.74 -15.17 0.19
N PRO A 140 -20.40 -14.52 -0.93
CA PRO A 140 -19.28 -13.60 -0.98
C PRO A 140 -19.49 -12.45 0.00
N VAL A 141 -18.52 -12.25 0.90
CA VAL A 141 -18.52 -11.15 1.87
C VAL A 141 -17.60 -10.05 1.34
N GLN A 142 -18.04 -8.80 1.43
CA GLN A 142 -17.17 -7.65 1.14
C GLN A 142 -16.44 -7.22 2.41
N ALA A 143 -15.13 -7.00 2.29
CA ALA A 143 -14.32 -6.34 3.29
C ALA A 143 -13.90 -4.97 2.77
N THR A 144 -14.18 -3.93 3.54
CA THR A 144 -13.77 -2.56 3.23
C THR A 144 -12.63 -2.11 4.12
N GLY A 145 -11.87 -1.14 3.66
CA GLY A 145 -10.82 -0.49 4.44
C GLY A 145 -10.48 0.88 3.87
N ARG A 146 -9.75 1.67 4.65
CA ARG A 146 -9.27 3.00 4.25
C ARG A 146 -7.76 3.02 4.24
N THR A 147 -7.20 3.90 3.42
CA THR A 147 -5.78 4.18 3.38
C THR A 147 -5.49 5.65 3.56
N TYR A 148 -4.39 5.92 4.24
CA TYR A 148 -3.75 7.23 4.26
C TYR A 148 -2.28 7.08 3.88
N LYS A 149 -1.78 7.96 3.03
CA LYS A 149 -0.36 8.01 2.65
C LYS A 149 0.13 9.45 2.68
N ALA A 150 1.38 9.64 3.04
CA ALA A 150 2.05 10.93 2.96
C ALA A 150 3.49 10.76 2.49
N PHE A 151 3.94 11.69 1.63
CA PHE A 151 5.28 11.72 1.06
C PHE A 151 5.86 13.13 1.18
N TRP A 152 7.11 13.23 1.64
CA TRP A 152 7.83 14.49 1.79
C TRP A 152 8.92 14.59 0.73
N TYR A 153 8.56 15.00 -0.49
CA TYR A 153 9.48 15.12 -1.62
C TYR A 153 10.48 16.25 -1.42
N VAL A 154 11.77 15.97 -1.53
CA VAL A 154 12.84 16.98 -1.42
C VAL A 154 13.47 17.19 -2.80
N PRO A 155 13.24 18.34 -3.47
CA PRO A 155 13.78 18.60 -4.80
C PRO A 155 15.30 18.47 -4.90
N GLU A 156 16.04 18.96 -3.90
CA GLU A 156 17.51 18.88 -3.89
C GLU A 156 18.06 17.46 -3.72
N VAL A 157 17.23 16.50 -3.28
CA VAL A 157 17.56 15.07 -3.16
C VAL A 157 16.97 14.27 -4.33
N GLY A 158 15.98 14.83 -5.04
CA GLY A 158 15.27 14.19 -6.15
C GLY A 158 14.27 13.10 -5.75
N ARG A 159 13.99 12.95 -4.45
CA ARG A 159 13.08 11.92 -3.89
C ARG A 159 12.55 12.34 -2.52
N TRP A 160 11.71 11.53 -1.91
CA TRP A 160 11.22 11.83 -0.57
C TRP A 160 12.27 11.59 0.53
N ALA A 161 12.30 12.48 1.51
CA ALA A 161 13.05 12.28 2.75
C ALA A 161 12.29 11.40 3.74
N LYS A 162 10.95 11.40 3.67
CA LYS A 162 10.07 10.61 4.53
C LYS A 162 8.83 10.15 3.77
N SER A 163 8.34 8.97 4.10
CA SER A 163 6.98 8.55 3.73
C SER A 163 6.31 7.84 4.88
N VAL A 164 4.98 7.94 4.91
CA VAL A 164 4.09 7.23 5.83
C VAL A 164 2.99 6.60 5.01
N GLU A 165 2.70 5.32 5.24
CA GLU A 165 1.53 4.64 4.70
C GLU A 165 0.79 3.95 5.85
N GLU A 166 -0.52 4.17 5.95
CA GLU A 166 -1.39 3.62 6.99
C GLU A 166 -2.59 2.93 6.35
N TYR A 167 -2.93 1.75 6.86
CA TYR A 167 -4.04 0.95 6.38
C TYR A 167 -5.00 0.68 7.55
N TYR A 168 -6.29 0.93 7.32
CA TYR A 168 -7.34 0.85 8.32
C TYR A 168 -8.36 -0.22 7.94
N GLY A 169 -8.81 -1.00 8.93
CA GLY A 169 -9.91 -1.93 8.77
C GLY A 169 -11.26 -1.22 8.64
N SER A 170 -12.30 -2.00 8.34
CA SER A 170 -13.69 -1.50 8.22
C SER A 170 -14.23 -0.86 9.49
N ASN A 171 -13.68 -1.20 10.66
CA ASN A 171 -13.99 -0.60 11.96
C ASN A 171 -13.25 0.72 12.22
N GLY A 172 -12.45 1.23 11.28
CA GLY A 172 -11.66 2.45 11.43
C GLY A 172 -10.39 2.29 12.28
N VAL A 173 -10.07 1.07 12.73
CA VAL A 173 -8.83 0.79 13.47
C VAL A 173 -7.67 0.60 12.49
N ARG A 174 -6.52 1.22 12.79
CA ARG A 174 -5.30 1.07 11.98
C ARG A 174 -4.73 -0.33 12.15
N ASN A 175 -4.69 -1.09 11.07
CA ASN A 175 -4.12 -2.43 11.02
C ASN A 175 -2.61 -2.39 10.80
N GLU A 176 -2.14 -1.52 9.91
CA GLU A 176 -0.75 -1.47 9.48
C GLU A 176 -0.26 -0.04 9.36
N ARG A 177 1.02 0.18 9.66
CA ARG A 177 1.73 1.42 9.38
C ARG A 177 3.13 1.10 8.88
N TYR A 178 3.51 1.74 7.79
CA TYR A 178 4.85 1.70 7.24
C TYR A 178 5.43 3.11 7.21
N THR A 179 6.62 3.26 7.76
CA THR A 179 7.39 4.52 7.69
C THR A 179 8.72 4.23 6.99
N THR A 180 9.08 5.08 6.03
CA THR A 180 10.42 5.10 5.47
C THR A 180 11.04 6.48 5.67
N GLU A 181 12.32 6.51 6.01
CA GLU A 181 13.08 7.75 6.18
C GLU A 181 14.39 7.65 5.39
N LEU A 182 14.88 8.81 5.00
CA LEU A 182 16.17 8.96 4.36
C LEU A 182 17.26 8.94 5.43
N GLU A 183 18.06 7.88 5.40
CA GLU A 183 19.17 7.69 6.35
C GLU A 183 20.44 8.42 5.90
N SER A 184 20.73 8.40 4.60
CA SER A 184 21.82 9.15 3.99
C SER A 184 21.57 9.37 2.51
N PHE A 185 22.28 10.33 1.90
CA PHE A 185 22.33 10.50 0.46
C PHE A 185 23.68 11.08 0.03
N LYS A 186 24.09 10.77 -1.20
CA LYS A 186 25.17 11.47 -1.88
C LYS A 186 24.54 12.40 -2.92
N LYS A 187 24.97 13.66 -2.95
CA LYS A 187 24.63 14.55 -4.07
C LYS A 187 25.44 14.09 -5.28
N SER A 188 24.77 13.87 -6.41
CA SER A 188 25.46 13.68 -7.69
C SER A 188 26.13 15.01 -8.04
N GLY A 189 27.45 15.12 -7.85
CA GLY A 189 28.22 16.34 -8.17
C GLY A 189 29.04 16.96 -7.04
N GLN A 190 29.38 16.21 -5.98
CA GLN A 190 30.50 16.50 -5.08
C GLN A 190 31.36 15.27 -4.90
#